data_AF-A0AAV1BCF7-F1
#
_entry.id   AF-A0AAV1BCF7-F1
#
_cell.length_a   1.000
_cell.length_b   1.000
_cell.length_c   1.000
_cell.angle_alpha   90.00
_cell.angle_beta   90.00
_cell.angle_gamma   90.00
#
_symmetry.space_group_name_H-M   'P 1'
#
loop_
_entity.id
_entity.type
_entity.pdbx_description
1 polymer ?
#
loop_
_entity_poly.entity_id
_entity_poly.type
_entity_poly.pdbx_seq_one_letter_code
_entity_poly.pdbx_strand_id
1 'polypeptide(L)'
;MFFQLQLHHHHHHHLPTPLVHRNNRFSPQHSFLSSNLFLFSYSSPSPCSFSITPSTSHTCPFCLRPSSTAVDSTVTTDESPVRLVAVVGHGALSPLNSASWEQVMLHTAKRLKWVDEGYELVVFTDECIRSNERMATRLRSKLLQADILVIVAVTNKESVNWIKISIKTMENVICFDSSPDLKNKLGGYDVHNEVKGSIFGKTEDSYQVVQTVSEAWDRRSSDDIRFCLLLLINAYIRPVPILKNLRAKGFSTLNCMLKNCGRQVLNCLLDPNCRKALQCLNKCSPVDQVCNYRCIASYESENLEAFSLCVLQKNNCLELEAEVPTKPYVPPMVQFRGQDLSHEIAEDLFVGWLGSLQWSWRVVAGQNPAYDQFPCQYQLFYRGKAKGSFWYEPVFQVKTFEGEMVWRRRKYRVKRGTTQGTFSFSVLDNGVVSNEFWTVVDVADDLSWGLFHYHGAARAAGQSYTGAVLVSPDGAFPDESERTKVIAALDKCEIKEWELFFVDNCSCIDPPLGTPEGSSLHAVVQIDDTKWMHV
;
A
#
# COMPACT_ATOMS: atom_id res chain seq x y z
N MET A 1 13.53 -4.51 -7.21
CA MET A 1 13.36 -5.85 -6.59
C MET A 1 12.90 -6.94 -7.56
N PHE A 2 12.67 -6.62 -8.84
CA PHE A 2 12.75 -7.61 -9.92
C PHE A 2 14.08 -7.38 -10.68
N PHE A 3 14.65 -8.40 -11.31
CA PHE A 3 15.93 -8.44 -12.04
C PHE A 3 16.74 -7.16 -12.35
N GLN A 4 18.02 -7.13 -11.95
CA GLN A 4 19.05 -6.36 -12.67
C GLN A 4 19.79 -7.33 -13.61
N LEU A 5 19.16 -7.70 -14.73
CA LEU A 5 19.84 -8.42 -15.82
C LEU A 5 20.57 -7.38 -16.68
N GLN A 6 21.85 -7.13 -16.39
CA GLN A 6 22.73 -6.48 -17.36
C GLN A 6 22.92 -7.44 -18.54
N LEU A 7 22.08 -7.31 -19.56
CA LEU A 7 22.40 -7.82 -20.90
C LEU A 7 23.49 -6.89 -21.46
N HIS A 8 24.75 -7.30 -21.32
CA HIS A 8 25.87 -6.69 -22.03
C HIS A 8 25.66 -6.89 -23.54
N HIS A 9 25.25 -5.83 -24.24
CA HIS A 9 25.43 -5.77 -25.68
C HIS A 9 26.89 -5.42 -25.97
N HIS A 10 27.66 -6.39 -26.47
CA HIS A 10 28.95 -6.14 -27.08
C HIS A 10 28.75 -5.29 -28.35
N HIS A 11 29.02 -3.99 -28.24
CA HIS A 11 29.29 -3.15 -29.40
C HIS A 11 30.69 -3.46 -29.91
N HIS A 12 30.78 -4.22 -30.99
CA HIS A 12 31.99 -4.24 -31.82
C HIS A 12 32.07 -2.93 -32.61
N HIS A 13 33.11 -2.15 -32.33
CA HIS A 13 33.54 -1.04 -33.15
C HIS A 13 33.94 -1.54 -34.55
N HIS A 14 33.27 -1.05 -35.59
CA HIS A 14 33.87 -0.91 -36.91
C HIS A 14 33.59 0.50 -37.45
N LEU A 15 34.68 1.20 -37.74
CA LEU A 15 34.71 2.52 -38.36
C LEU A 15 34.24 2.47 -39.84
N PRO A 16 33.79 3.61 -40.41
CA PRO A 16 32.99 3.65 -41.63
C PRO A 16 33.82 4.04 -42.86
N THR A 17 33.37 3.60 -44.04
CA THR A 17 33.53 4.36 -45.31
C THR A 17 32.44 3.94 -46.32
N PRO A 18 32.14 4.80 -47.32
CA PRO A 18 30.77 5.04 -47.79
C PRO A 18 30.50 4.56 -49.23
N LEU A 19 29.23 4.54 -49.64
CA LEU A 19 28.66 5.04 -50.92
C LEU A 19 27.51 4.19 -51.50
N VAL A 20 26.48 4.95 -51.92
CA VAL A 20 25.69 4.81 -53.17
C VAL A 20 24.40 3.95 -53.20
N HIS A 21 23.34 4.67 -53.61
CA HIS A 21 22.06 4.28 -54.20
C HIS A 21 21.93 2.89 -54.84
N ARG A 22 20.78 2.22 -54.62
CA ARG A 22 19.81 1.91 -55.71
C ARG A 22 18.47 1.33 -55.24
N ASN A 23 17.44 1.71 -55.98
CA ASN A 23 16.06 1.19 -56.02
C ASN A 23 15.96 -0.33 -56.29
N ASN A 24 14.93 -0.98 -55.73
CA ASN A 24 13.84 -1.72 -56.42
C ASN A 24 13.08 -2.58 -55.39
N ARG A 25 11.76 -2.37 -55.21
CA ARG A 25 10.66 -3.17 -55.80
C ARG A 25 10.95 -4.68 -55.86
N PHE A 26 10.16 -5.48 -55.13
CA PHE A 26 9.31 -6.56 -55.66
C PHE A 26 8.58 -7.27 -54.48
N SER A 27 7.24 -7.22 -54.48
CA SER A 27 6.39 -8.32 -53.97
C SER A 27 6.37 -9.42 -55.05
N PRO A 28 6.03 -10.69 -54.76
CA PRO A 28 4.62 -11.05 -54.61
C PRO A 28 4.30 -12.18 -53.60
N GLN A 29 3.04 -12.13 -53.15
CA GLN A 29 2.07 -13.20 -52.90
C GLN A 29 2.55 -14.67 -52.90
N HIS A 30 2.07 -15.45 -51.92
CA HIS A 30 1.28 -16.67 -52.18
C HIS A 30 0.48 -17.09 -50.95
N SER A 31 -0.84 -17.14 -51.12
CA SER A 31 -1.84 -17.84 -50.32
C SER A 31 -2.11 -19.22 -50.92
N PHE A 32 -2.37 -20.26 -50.10
CA PHE A 32 -3.24 -21.45 -50.30
C PHE A 32 -2.97 -22.40 -49.09
N LEU A 33 -3.88 -22.53 -48.12
CA LEU A 33 -5.00 -23.49 -47.98
C LEU A 33 -4.61 -24.93 -47.57
N SER A 34 -5.39 -25.44 -46.60
CA SER A 34 -5.88 -26.83 -46.43
C SER A 34 -5.14 -27.84 -45.52
N SER A 35 -5.79 -28.08 -44.38
CA SER A 35 -6.30 -29.39 -43.86
C SER A 35 -5.36 -30.41 -43.20
N ASN A 36 -5.70 -30.78 -41.95
CA ASN A 36 -6.03 -32.14 -41.44
C ASN A 36 -6.01 -32.10 -39.90
N LEU A 37 -7.15 -32.16 -39.20
CA LEU A 37 -7.86 -33.37 -38.73
C LEU A 37 -6.96 -34.41 -38.05
N PHE A 38 -7.01 -34.48 -36.72
CA PHE A 38 -7.09 -35.75 -35.98
C PHE A 38 -7.82 -35.53 -34.64
N LEU A 39 -8.96 -36.23 -34.50
CA LEU A 39 -9.68 -36.45 -33.25
C LEU A 39 -8.92 -37.47 -32.38
N PHE A 40 -8.92 -37.27 -31.06
CA PHE A 40 -9.03 -38.37 -30.10
C PHE A 40 -9.96 -37.95 -28.95
N SER A 41 -11.05 -38.71 -28.82
CA SER A 41 -11.95 -38.74 -27.66
C SER A 41 -11.52 -39.88 -26.72
N TYR A 42 -11.87 -39.76 -25.43
CA TYR A 42 -12.36 -40.79 -24.48
C TYR A 42 -12.11 -40.25 -23.05
N SER A 43 -13.11 -39.73 -22.35
CA SER A 43 -14.20 -40.38 -21.58
C SER A 43 -13.83 -40.64 -20.11
N SER A 44 -14.49 -39.88 -19.23
CA SER A 44 -14.64 -40.10 -17.78
C SER A 44 -15.60 -41.26 -17.48
N PRO A 45 -15.58 -41.79 -16.24
CA PRO A 45 -16.83 -42.17 -15.60
C PRO A 45 -16.96 -41.65 -14.14
N SER A 46 -18.18 -41.21 -13.81
CA SER A 46 -18.70 -41.00 -12.45
C SER A 46 -19.64 -42.19 -12.09
N PRO A 47 -20.43 -42.15 -10.99
CA PRO A 47 -20.05 -42.48 -9.62
C PRO A 47 -20.87 -43.67 -9.06
N CYS A 48 -20.42 -44.27 -7.95
CA CYS A 48 -21.24 -45.21 -7.17
C CYS A 48 -21.32 -44.80 -5.70
N SER A 49 -22.57 -44.69 -5.24
CA SER A 49 -23.07 -44.42 -3.90
C SER A 49 -23.06 -45.69 -3.03
N PHE A 50 -22.81 -45.59 -1.72
CA PHE A 50 -23.36 -46.52 -0.72
C PHE A 50 -23.54 -45.87 0.65
N SER A 51 -24.52 -46.41 1.36
CA SER A 51 -25.32 -45.82 2.44
C SER A 51 -24.80 -46.11 3.86
N ILE A 52 -25.35 -45.35 4.81
CA ILE A 52 -25.14 -45.34 6.27
C ILE A 52 -25.92 -46.49 6.96
N THR A 53 -25.37 -47.12 8.02
CA THR A 53 -25.97 -47.34 9.38
C THR A 53 -25.11 -48.26 10.29
N PRO A 54 -25.30 -48.28 11.64
CA PRO A 54 -24.22 -48.29 12.64
C PRO A 54 -24.18 -49.53 13.56
N SER A 55 -23.09 -49.72 14.34
CA SER A 55 -23.16 -50.34 15.69
C SER A 55 -21.85 -50.27 16.51
N THR A 56 -22.04 -49.85 17.78
CA THR A 56 -21.46 -50.33 19.06
C THR A 56 -19.95 -50.33 19.36
N SER A 57 -19.59 -49.40 20.27
CA SER A 57 -18.89 -49.56 21.56
C SER A 57 -17.81 -50.63 21.74
N HIS A 58 -16.56 -50.19 21.94
CA HIS A 58 -15.65 -50.76 22.94
C HIS A 58 -14.74 -49.67 23.55
N THR A 59 -14.57 -49.79 24.86
CA THR A 59 -13.89 -48.90 25.82
C THR A 59 -12.36 -49.01 25.82
N CYS A 60 -11.70 -47.84 25.95
CA CYS A 60 -10.41 -47.43 26.58
C CYS A 60 -9.37 -48.47 27.06
N PRO A 61 -8.03 -48.16 27.09
CA PRO A 61 -7.48 -46.99 27.83
C PRO A 61 -6.23 -46.25 27.28
N PHE A 62 -6.14 -44.96 27.68
CA PHE A 62 -4.96 -44.09 27.94
C PHE A 62 -3.84 -43.89 26.89
N CYS A 63 -3.69 -42.64 26.40
CA CYS A 63 -2.54 -41.77 26.73
C CYS A 63 -2.66 -40.36 26.09
N LEU A 64 -2.77 -39.35 26.97
CA LEU A 64 -2.11 -38.04 26.95
C LEU A 64 -2.14 -37.18 25.66
N ARG A 65 -3.07 -36.21 25.64
CA ARG A 65 -2.96 -34.97 24.85
C ARG A 65 -2.18 -33.92 25.64
N PRO A 66 -1.12 -33.29 25.09
CA PRO A 66 -0.64 -32.01 25.59
C PRO A 66 -1.57 -30.90 25.07
N SER A 67 -2.16 -30.15 25.98
CA SER A 67 -2.75 -28.84 25.70
C SER A 67 -1.61 -27.85 25.42
N SER A 68 -1.47 -27.40 24.18
CA SER A 68 -0.71 -26.19 23.89
C SER A 68 -1.67 -25.00 23.90
N THR A 69 -1.94 -24.49 25.09
CA THR A 69 -2.22 -23.06 25.28
C THR A 69 -1.03 -22.30 24.70
N ALA A 70 -1.16 -21.77 23.49
CA ALA A 70 -0.27 -20.74 22.99
C ALA A 70 -0.55 -19.48 23.82
N VAL A 71 0.22 -19.36 24.90
CA VAL A 71 0.35 -18.12 25.66
C VAL A 71 0.91 -17.09 24.70
N ASP A 72 0.13 -16.04 24.49
CA ASP A 72 0.52 -14.83 23.78
C ASP A 72 1.80 -14.31 24.42
N SER A 73 2.92 -14.61 23.75
CA SER A 73 4.24 -14.19 24.19
C SER A 73 4.44 -12.81 23.59
N THR A 74 3.94 -11.79 24.28
CA THR A 74 4.42 -10.42 24.12
C THR A 74 5.90 -10.44 24.45
N VAL A 75 6.72 -10.63 23.42
CA VAL A 75 8.17 -10.44 23.49
C VAL A 75 8.35 -8.94 23.64
N THR A 76 8.28 -8.44 24.87
CA THR A 76 8.95 -7.20 25.25
C THR A 76 10.43 -7.53 25.28
N THR A 77 11.11 -7.40 24.13
CA THR A 77 12.56 -7.33 24.13
C THR A 77 12.94 -6.10 24.95
N ASP A 78 13.75 -6.32 25.97
CA ASP A 78 14.40 -5.33 26.83
C ASP A 78 15.46 -4.55 26.03
N GLU A 79 15.04 -3.96 24.90
CA GLU A 79 15.89 -3.15 24.06
C GLU A 79 15.67 -1.67 24.38
N SER A 80 16.77 -0.92 24.44
CA SER A 80 16.73 0.53 24.70
C SER A 80 15.77 1.25 23.74
N PRO A 81 14.93 2.18 24.23
CA PRO A 81 14.02 2.94 23.38
C PRO A 81 14.79 3.76 22.36
N VAL A 82 14.27 3.84 21.13
CA VAL A 82 14.86 4.67 20.08
C VAL A 82 14.29 6.08 20.19
N ARG A 83 15.17 7.06 20.36
CA ARG A 83 14.83 8.45 20.64
C ARG A 83 15.20 9.34 19.47
N LEU A 84 14.17 9.88 18.82
CA LEU A 84 14.28 10.86 17.76
C LEU A 84 13.89 12.23 18.30
N VAL A 85 14.57 13.27 17.83
CA VAL A 85 14.18 14.66 18.04
C VAL A 85 13.93 15.29 16.68
N ALA A 86 12.77 15.92 16.50
CA ALA A 86 12.49 16.75 15.34
C ALA A 86 12.53 18.23 15.72
N VAL A 87 13.26 19.02 14.93
CA VAL A 87 13.20 20.49 14.99
C VAL A 87 12.60 20.98 13.68
N VAL A 88 11.44 21.62 13.76
CA VAL A 88 10.70 22.13 12.60
C VAL A 88 10.74 23.66 12.55
N GLY A 89 10.74 24.24 11.35
CA GLY A 89 10.60 25.69 11.19
C GLY A 89 9.26 26.18 11.77
N HIS A 90 9.30 27.16 12.67
CA HIS A 90 8.11 27.74 13.27
C HIS A 90 7.19 28.36 12.21
N GLY A 91 5.92 27.94 12.20
CA GLY A 91 4.93 28.38 11.21
C GLY A 91 5.18 27.86 9.79
N ALA A 92 6.18 26.99 9.56
CA ALA A 92 6.45 26.44 8.24
C ALA A 92 5.34 25.47 7.82
N LEU A 93 4.84 25.65 6.60
CA LEU A 93 3.81 24.80 6.01
C LEU A 93 4.46 23.64 5.26
N SER A 94 3.84 22.46 5.40
CA SER A 94 4.20 21.25 4.68
C SER A 94 3.47 21.20 3.32
N PRO A 95 3.96 20.39 2.37
CA PRO A 95 3.26 20.15 1.10
C PRO A 95 2.00 19.28 1.26
N LEU A 96 1.70 18.78 2.47
CA LEU A 96 0.53 17.95 2.78
C LEU A 96 -0.68 18.85 3.08
N ASN A 97 -1.32 19.34 2.01
CA ASN A 97 -2.50 20.22 2.08
C ASN A 97 -2.34 21.39 3.07
N SER A 98 -1.14 21.99 3.09
CA SER A 98 -0.78 23.14 3.93
C SER A 98 -0.88 22.93 5.44
N ALA A 99 -0.87 21.68 5.93
CA ALA A 99 -0.68 21.41 7.36
C ALA A 99 0.69 21.93 7.82
N SER A 100 0.82 22.39 9.07
CA SER A 100 2.13 22.82 9.58
C SER A 100 3.07 21.63 9.75
N TRP A 101 4.38 21.83 9.57
CA TRP A 101 5.35 20.77 9.82
C TRP A 101 5.34 20.27 11.27
N GLU A 102 4.94 21.11 12.22
CA GLU A 102 4.72 20.71 13.61
C GLU A 102 3.60 19.68 13.73
N GLN A 103 2.44 19.95 13.10
CA GLN A 103 1.31 19.02 13.10
C GLN A 103 1.67 17.69 12.43
N VAL A 104 2.37 17.76 11.29
CA VAL A 104 2.82 16.57 10.55
C VAL A 104 3.77 15.73 11.41
N MET A 105 4.80 16.32 12.00
CA MET A 105 5.78 15.57 12.80
C MET A 105 5.20 15.05 14.11
N LEU A 106 4.27 15.77 14.76
CA LEU A 106 3.54 15.27 15.93
C LEU A 106 2.66 14.07 15.56
N HIS A 107 2.02 14.13 14.40
CA HIS A 107 1.24 13.02 13.88
C HIS A 107 2.13 11.82 13.54
N THR A 108 3.25 12.03 12.85
CA THR A 108 4.27 10.98 12.59
C THR A 108 4.77 10.36 13.89
N ALA A 109 4.98 11.15 14.95
CA ALA A 109 5.41 10.64 16.25
C ALA A 109 4.41 9.62 16.84
N LYS A 110 3.10 9.89 16.72
CA LYS A 110 2.06 8.94 17.11
C LYS A 110 2.13 7.67 16.27
N ARG A 111 2.29 7.80 14.95
CA ARG A 111 2.28 6.68 13.99
C ARG A 111 3.53 5.80 14.03
N LEU A 112 4.66 6.30 14.54
CA LEU A 112 5.86 5.48 14.79
C LEU A 112 5.60 4.40 15.86
N LYS A 113 4.75 4.71 16.85
CA LYS A 113 4.37 3.75 17.91
C LYS A 113 3.53 2.58 17.41
N TRP A 114 2.94 2.70 16.21
CA TRP A 114 2.27 1.59 15.56
C TRP A 114 3.26 0.48 15.17
N VAL A 115 4.53 0.83 14.95
CA VAL A 115 5.60 -0.12 14.63
C VAL A 115 6.24 -0.64 15.91
N ASP A 116 6.57 0.24 16.85
CA ASP A 116 7.22 -0.10 18.12
C ASP A 116 6.91 0.96 19.17
N GLU A 117 6.34 0.56 20.31
CA GLU A 117 6.00 1.47 21.41
C GLU A 117 7.24 2.14 22.04
N GLY A 118 8.43 1.54 21.88
CA GLY A 118 9.71 2.08 22.30
C GLY A 118 10.27 3.17 21.38
N TYR A 119 9.59 3.51 20.28
CA TYR A 119 9.97 4.65 19.44
C TYR A 119 9.40 5.96 19.97
N GLU A 120 10.29 6.87 20.35
CA GLU A 120 9.95 8.19 20.86
C GLU A 120 10.41 9.27 19.88
N LEU A 121 9.48 10.03 19.31
CA LEU A 121 9.78 11.24 18.54
C LEU A 121 9.28 12.46 19.29
N VAL A 122 10.21 13.33 19.70
CA VAL A 122 9.88 14.60 20.36
C VAL A 122 10.03 15.76 19.37
N VAL A 123 8.97 16.55 19.20
CA VAL A 123 8.92 17.64 18.23
C VAL A 123 9.11 18.98 18.93
N PHE A 124 9.96 19.84 18.36
CA PHE A 124 10.18 21.23 18.76
C PHE A 124 10.06 22.13 17.53
N THR A 125 9.57 23.36 17.73
CA THR A 125 9.70 24.42 16.73
C THR A 125 11.00 25.19 16.95
N ASP A 126 11.61 25.72 15.89
CA ASP A 126 12.85 26.48 15.99
C ASP A 126 12.68 27.84 16.71
N GLU A 127 11.44 28.29 16.92
CA GLU A 127 11.10 29.40 17.82
C GLU A 127 11.61 29.17 19.24
N CYS A 128 11.62 27.91 19.72
CA CYS A 128 12.07 27.59 21.07
C CYS A 128 13.53 27.98 21.33
N ILE A 129 14.34 28.07 20.27
CA ILE A 129 15.74 28.49 20.32
C ILE A 129 15.87 30.01 20.50
N ARG A 130 14.93 30.77 19.94
CA ARG A 130 15.00 32.23 19.80
C ARG A 130 14.34 32.98 20.96
N SER A 131 13.22 32.48 21.45
CA SER A 131 12.35 33.23 22.38
C SER A 131 12.20 32.60 23.77
N ASN A 132 12.74 31.39 24.00
CA ASN A 132 12.45 30.64 25.22
C ASN A 132 13.67 29.86 25.75
N GLU A 133 14.46 30.47 26.63
CA GLU A 133 15.68 29.85 27.20
C GLU A 133 15.40 28.51 27.91
N ARG A 134 14.25 28.39 28.59
CA ARG A 134 13.83 27.15 29.26
C ARG A 134 13.58 26.03 28.23
N MET A 135 12.92 26.35 27.12
CA MET A 135 12.67 25.37 26.05
C MET A 135 13.93 25.06 25.26
N ALA A 136 14.81 26.03 25.00
CA ALA A 136 16.12 25.79 24.41
C ALA A 136 16.98 24.84 25.28
N THR A 137 16.94 25.01 26.61
CA THR A 137 17.60 24.12 27.56
C THR A 137 17.00 22.71 27.53
N ARG A 138 15.67 22.60 27.44
CA ARG A 138 14.96 21.33 27.28
C ARG A 138 15.34 20.64 25.97
N LEU A 139 15.42 21.38 24.86
CA LEU A 139 15.86 20.86 23.57
C LEU A 139 17.28 20.31 23.66
N ARG A 140 18.23 21.06 24.23
CA ARG A 140 19.61 20.56 24.46
C ARG A 140 19.64 19.26 25.27
N SER A 141 18.88 19.20 26.36
CA SER A 141 18.79 18.00 27.18
C SER A 141 18.26 16.80 26.40
N LYS A 142 17.29 17.01 25.50
CA LYS A 142 16.76 15.95 24.64
C LYS A 142 17.72 15.54 23.54
N LEU A 143 18.43 16.48 22.92
CA LEU A 143 19.46 16.19 21.92
C LEU A 143 20.60 15.34 22.47
N LEU A 144 21.00 15.52 23.73
CA LEU A 144 22.03 14.69 24.39
C LEU A 144 21.66 13.21 24.53
N GLN A 145 20.36 12.89 24.47
CA GLN A 145 19.83 11.53 24.62
C GLN A 145 19.28 10.98 23.29
N ALA A 146 19.32 11.78 22.23
CA ALA A 146 18.71 11.45 20.95
C ALA A 146 19.66 10.59 20.10
N ASP A 147 19.10 9.57 19.48
CA ASP A 147 19.79 8.69 18.54
C ASP A 147 19.82 9.31 17.13
N ILE A 148 18.74 10.03 16.76
CA ILE A 148 18.57 10.69 15.46
C ILE A 148 17.98 12.10 15.67
N LEU A 149 18.57 13.08 15.01
CA LEU A 149 17.99 14.42 14.86
C LEU A 149 17.43 14.60 13.44
N VAL A 150 16.16 15.02 13.36
CA VAL A 150 15.46 15.35 12.12
C VAL A 150 15.23 16.86 12.11
N ILE A 151 15.68 17.55 11.07
CA ILE A 151 15.50 19.00 10.94
C ILE A 151 14.65 19.25 9.70
N VAL A 152 13.54 19.96 9.85
CA VAL A 152 12.58 20.18 8.75
C VAL A 152 12.25 21.66 8.61
N ALA A 153 12.39 22.20 7.41
CA ALA A 153 12.02 23.59 7.10
C ALA A 153 12.68 24.67 7.99
N VAL A 154 13.85 24.41 8.58
CA VAL A 154 14.54 25.40 9.43
C VAL A 154 15.44 26.28 8.57
N THR A 155 15.05 27.54 8.40
CA THR A 155 15.75 28.53 7.56
C THR A 155 16.22 29.76 8.32
N ASN A 156 15.75 29.97 9.55
CA ASN A 156 16.15 31.11 10.37
C ASN A 156 17.64 31.03 10.74
N LYS A 157 18.38 32.13 10.51
CA LYS A 157 19.84 32.17 10.71
C LYS A 157 20.28 31.92 12.16
N GLU A 158 19.55 32.45 13.15
CA GLU A 158 19.87 32.24 14.57
C GLU A 158 19.69 30.78 14.95
N SER A 159 18.55 30.19 14.56
CA SER A 159 18.24 28.77 14.76
C SER A 159 19.29 27.88 14.09
N VAL A 160 19.63 28.15 12.83
CA VAL A 160 20.65 27.40 12.07
C VAL A 160 21.99 27.42 12.78
N ASN A 161 22.46 28.60 13.21
CA ASN A 161 23.74 28.71 13.91
C ASN A 161 23.73 27.98 15.25
N TRP A 162 22.65 28.09 16.01
CA TRP A 162 22.50 27.38 17.28
C TRP A 162 22.52 25.85 17.10
N ILE A 163 21.79 25.36 16.08
CA ILE A 163 21.74 23.93 15.76
C ILE A 163 23.13 23.43 15.38
N LYS A 164 23.84 24.12 14.48
CA LYS A 164 25.22 23.75 14.07
C LYS A 164 26.17 23.59 15.25
N ILE A 165 26.04 24.44 16.27
CA ILE A 165 26.86 24.34 17.49
C ILE A 165 26.44 23.13 18.33
N SER A 166 25.13 22.88 18.43
CA SER A 166 24.55 21.88 19.32
C SER A 166 24.69 20.43 18.81
N ILE A 167 24.83 20.23 17.49
CA ILE A 167 24.84 18.89 16.87
C ILE A 167 26.23 18.30 16.63
N LYS A 168 27.30 18.97 17.06
CA LYS A 168 28.69 18.57 16.74
C LYS A 168 29.00 17.10 17.07
N THR A 169 28.48 16.62 18.19
CA THR A 169 28.72 15.25 18.69
C THR A 169 27.68 14.24 18.22
N MET A 170 26.60 14.66 17.55
CA MET A 170 25.57 13.74 17.07
C MET A 170 26.07 12.98 15.84
N GLU A 171 25.76 11.69 15.75
CA GLU A 171 26.18 10.84 14.63
C GLU A 171 25.16 10.81 13.49
N ASN A 172 23.87 10.95 13.82
CA ASN A 172 22.76 10.85 12.87
C ASN A 172 21.91 12.14 12.91
N VAL A 173 22.08 12.96 11.88
CA VAL A 173 21.37 14.21 11.63
C VAL A 173 20.90 14.22 10.18
N ILE A 174 19.62 14.43 9.95
CA ILE A 174 19.06 14.58 8.62
C ILE A 174 18.24 15.86 8.52
N CYS A 175 18.39 16.56 7.40
CA CYS A 175 17.81 17.85 7.11
C CYS A 175 16.95 17.75 5.86
N PHE A 176 15.70 18.19 5.98
CA PHE A 176 14.73 18.27 4.89
C PHE A 176 14.25 19.71 4.73
N ASP A 177 14.18 20.20 3.50
CA ASP A 177 13.67 21.53 3.15
C ASP A 177 14.25 22.69 4.00
N SER A 178 15.45 22.50 4.54
CA SER A 178 16.09 23.39 5.51
C SER A 178 17.24 24.18 4.88
N SER A 179 17.82 25.11 5.63
CA SER A 179 18.96 25.90 5.17
C SER A 179 20.11 25.00 4.68
N PRO A 180 20.75 25.32 3.53
CA PRO A 180 21.91 24.57 3.02
C PRO A 180 23.14 24.62 3.94
N ASP A 181 23.13 25.53 4.94
CA ASP A 181 24.17 25.60 5.98
C ASP A 181 24.09 24.45 7.00
N LEU A 182 22.98 23.71 7.02
CA LEU A 182 22.77 22.50 7.79
C LEU A 182 23.09 21.30 6.90
N LYS A 183 23.98 20.42 7.36
CA LYS A 183 24.44 19.26 6.62
C LYS A 183 23.86 17.98 7.19
N ASN A 184 23.59 17.03 6.30
CA ASN A 184 23.28 15.66 6.69
C ASN A 184 24.55 14.98 7.22
N LYS A 185 24.40 14.26 8.33
CA LYS A 185 25.46 13.46 8.94
C LYS A 185 24.86 12.12 9.33
N LEU A 186 25.39 11.02 8.83
CA LEU A 186 24.85 9.69 9.13
C LEU A 186 25.99 8.72 9.49
N GLY A 187 25.82 7.97 10.57
CA GLY A 187 26.86 7.10 11.12
C GLY A 187 28.15 7.85 11.45
N GLY A 188 28.07 9.15 11.77
CA GLY A 188 29.23 9.98 12.09
C GLY A 188 29.85 10.74 10.90
N TYR A 189 29.41 10.50 9.66
CA TYR A 189 30.02 11.08 8.45
C TYR A 189 29.10 12.07 7.76
N ASP A 190 29.66 13.17 7.25
CA ASP A 190 28.93 14.13 6.41
C ASP A 190 28.49 13.46 5.11
N VAL A 191 27.21 13.59 4.75
CA VAL A 191 26.65 13.08 3.50
C VAL A 191 26.14 14.24 2.66
N HIS A 192 26.56 14.30 1.39
CA HIS A 192 26.12 15.33 0.46
C HIS A 192 24.78 14.96 -0.19
N ASN A 193 23.93 15.97 -0.40
CA ASN A 193 22.64 15.82 -1.09
C ASN A 193 22.78 15.64 -2.62
N GLU A 194 23.95 15.92 -3.19
CA GLU A 194 24.19 15.81 -4.64
C GLU A 194 24.88 14.50 -5.02
N VAL A 195 24.28 13.81 -5.99
CA VAL A 195 24.84 12.64 -6.67
C VAL A 195 26.08 13.06 -7.47
N LYS A 196 27.28 12.93 -6.88
CA LYS A 196 28.53 12.85 -7.66
C LYS A 196 29.22 11.53 -7.38
N GLY A 197 29.45 10.80 -8.47
CA GLY A 197 29.79 9.40 -8.47
C GLY A 197 31.04 9.02 -7.69
N SER A 198 30.95 7.82 -7.13
CA SER A 198 32.01 6.86 -6.81
C SER A 198 33.21 7.37 -6.01
N ILE A 199 33.19 7.13 -4.69
CA ILE A 199 34.39 6.76 -3.93
C ILE A 199 34.03 5.60 -2.99
N PHE A 200 34.75 4.49 -3.17
CA PHE A 200 34.58 3.19 -2.51
C PHE A 200 34.83 3.25 -0.99
N GLY A 201 33.93 2.62 -0.22
CA GLY A 201 34.16 2.15 1.16
C GLY A 201 33.22 2.76 2.22
N LYS A 202 32.23 1.99 2.70
CA LYS A 202 31.17 2.35 3.70
C LYS A 202 30.30 3.59 3.39
N THR A 203 30.78 4.49 2.54
CA THR A 203 30.10 5.65 1.97
C THR A 203 28.96 5.25 1.03
N GLU A 204 29.06 4.10 0.35
CA GLU A 204 28.07 3.65 -0.63
C GLU A 204 26.73 3.27 0.02
N ASP A 205 26.75 2.60 1.17
CA ASP A 205 25.53 2.22 1.90
C ASP A 205 24.81 3.45 2.46
N SER A 206 25.56 4.40 3.03
CA SER A 206 24.97 5.65 3.55
C SER A 206 24.41 6.52 2.43
N TYR A 207 25.06 6.51 1.28
CA TYR A 207 24.59 7.20 0.09
C TYR A 207 23.28 6.59 -0.45
N GLN A 208 23.19 5.26 -0.53
CA GLN A 208 21.97 4.56 -0.92
C GLN A 208 20.81 4.84 0.05
N VAL A 209 21.09 4.87 1.36
CA VAL A 209 20.08 5.22 2.37
C VAL A 209 19.59 6.65 2.16
N VAL A 210 20.49 7.64 2.02
CA VAL A 210 20.09 9.03 1.75
C VAL A 210 19.31 9.16 0.47
N GLN A 211 19.73 8.51 -0.61
CA GLN A 211 19.00 8.52 -1.87
C GLN A 211 17.58 7.98 -1.69
N THR A 212 17.43 6.82 -1.04
CA THR A 212 16.11 6.20 -0.79
C THR A 212 15.23 7.09 0.09
N VAL A 213 15.82 7.73 1.11
CA VAL A 213 15.14 8.67 2.00
C VAL A 213 14.70 9.92 1.24
N SER A 214 15.55 10.50 0.38
CA SER A 214 15.21 11.67 -0.42
C SER A 214 14.11 11.36 -1.44
N GLU A 215 14.22 10.24 -2.16
CA GLU A 215 13.19 9.78 -3.10
C GLU A 215 11.83 9.54 -2.40
N ALA A 216 11.85 9.04 -1.16
CA ALA A 216 10.65 8.90 -0.35
C ALA A 216 10.10 10.24 0.11
N TRP A 217 10.95 11.14 0.61
CA TRP A 217 10.55 12.48 1.02
C TRP A 217 9.88 13.27 -0.11
N ASP A 218 10.40 13.14 -1.34
CA ASP A 218 9.89 13.82 -2.53
C ASP A 218 8.50 13.36 -2.97
N ARG A 219 8.04 12.17 -2.53
CA ARG A 219 6.67 11.69 -2.77
C ARG A 219 5.61 12.43 -1.95
N ARG A 220 6.02 13.19 -0.91
CA ARG A 220 5.15 14.10 -0.15
C ARG A 220 3.91 13.41 0.43
N SER A 221 4.09 12.22 1.03
CA SER A 221 3.04 11.51 1.77
C SER A 221 3.44 11.36 3.24
N SER A 222 2.45 11.30 4.15
CA SER A 222 2.71 11.07 5.57
C SER A 222 3.30 9.69 5.85
N ASP A 223 2.94 8.70 5.04
CA ASP A 223 3.51 7.36 5.09
C ASP A 223 4.97 7.33 4.67
N ASP A 224 5.35 8.09 3.63
CA ASP A 224 6.73 8.21 3.22
C ASP A 224 7.59 8.94 4.25
N ILE A 225 7.06 9.99 4.90
CA ILE A 225 7.74 10.67 6.01
C ILE A 225 8.04 9.68 7.15
N ARG A 226 7.04 8.90 7.55
CA ARG A 226 7.21 7.85 8.56
C ARG A 226 8.23 6.81 8.10
N PHE A 227 8.14 6.38 6.84
CA PHE A 227 9.07 5.43 6.23
C PHE A 227 10.52 5.93 6.27
N CYS A 228 10.77 7.20 5.95
CA CYS A 228 12.10 7.80 6.04
C CYS A 228 12.70 7.62 7.43
N LEU A 229 11.91 7.88 8.49
CA LEU A 229 12.37 7.70 9.86
C LEU A 229 12.65 6.24 10.20
N LEU A 230 11.75 5.32 9.82
CA LEU A 230 11.96 3.88 10.01
C LEU A 230 13.19 3.37 9.28
N LEU A 231 13.48 3.90 8.09
CA LEU A 231 14.66 3.52 7.32
C LEU A 231 15.96 3.98 8.00
N LEU A 232 15.97 5.18 8.56
CA LEU A 232 17.10 5.69 9.34
C LEU A 232 17.33 4.86 10.61
N ILE A 233 16.25 4.51 11.33
CA ILE A 233 16.32 3.62 12.50
C ILE A 233 16.92 2.27 12.09
N ASN A 234 16.42 1.68 11.00
CA ASN A 234 16.88 0.39 10.48
C ASN A 234 18.35 0.40 10.05
N ALA A 235 18.80 1.49 9.44
CA ALA A 235 20.15 1.60 8.92
C ALA A 235 21.20 1.87 10.01
N TYR A 236 20.87 2.68 11.02
CA TYR A 236 21.87 3.22 11.95
C TYR A 236 21.67 2.82 13.42
N ILE A 237 20.48 2.40 13.83
CA ILE A 237 20.18 2.12 15.24
C ILE A 237 19.96 0.63 15.46
N ARG A 238 18.89 0.06 14.89
CA ARG A 238 18.56 -1.36 15.01
C ARG A 238 17.62 -1.82 13.89
N PRO A 239 17.64 -3.11 13.50
CA PRO A 239 16.74 -3.64 12.47
C PRO A 239 15.27 -3.36 12.77
N VAL A 240 14.53 -2.89 11.77
CA VAL A 240 13.08 -2.65 11.88
C VAL A 240 12.32 -3.80 11.22
N PRO A 241 11.50 -4.59 11.95
CA PRO A 241 10.88 -5.80 11.42
C PRO A 241 10.05 -5.60 10.15
N ILE A 242 9.27 -4.51 10.07
CA ILE A 242 8.43 -4.21 8.88
C ILE A 242 9.28 -3.91 7.63
N LEU A 243 10.56 -3.56 7.81
CA LEU A 243 11.51 -3.30 6.71
C LEU A 243 12.34 -4.52 6.31
N LYS A 244 12.08 -5.71 6.88
CA LYS A 244 12.82 -6.94 6.56
C LYS A 244 12.83 -7.28 5.06
N ASN A 245 11.76 -6.90 4.36
CA ASN A 245 11.55 -7.16 2.94
C ASN A 245 12.30 -6.19 2.02
N LEU A 246 12.95 -5.15 2.54
CA LEU A 246 13.79 -4.24 1.74
C LEU A 246 15.13 -4.85 1.31
N ARG A 247 15.54 -5.96 1.94
CA ARG A 247 16.86 -6.56 1.67
C ARG A 247 16.86 -7.24 0.29
N ALA A 248 17.81 -6.87 -0.56
CA ALA A 248 18.00 -7.50 -1.86
C ALA A 248 18.29 -9.00 -1.69
N LYS A 249 17.50 -9.84 -2.37
CA LYS A 249 17.69 -11.29 -2.38
C LYS A 249 18.29 -11.68 -3.72
N GLY A 250 19.56 -12.08 -3.68
CA GLY A 250 20.45 -12.25 -4.83
C GLY A 250 20.25 -13.56 -5.62
N PHE A 251 21.34 -14.28 -5.89
CA PHE A 251 21.36 -15.46 -6.78
C PHE A 251 20.43 -16.62 -6.38
N SER A 252 20.11 -16.78 -5.09
CA SER A 252 19.19 -17.82 -4.60
C SER A 252 17.78 -17.68 -5.18
N THR A 253 17.30 -16.44 -5.29
CA THR A 253 16.02 -16.10 -5.90
C THR A 253 15.95 -16.55 -7.36
N LEU A 254 17.01 -16.27 -8.14
CA LEU A 254 17.06 -16.63 -9.55
C LEU A 254 16.99 -18.15 -9.76
N ASN A 255 17.75 -18.89 -8.96
CA ASN A 255 17.75 -20.35 -9.03
C ASN A 255 16.37 -20.94 -8.71
N CYS A 256 15.67 -20.40 -7.69
CA CYS A 256 14.29 -20.80 -7.38
C CYS A 256 13.34 -20.55 -8.56
N MET A 257 13.39 -19.36 -9.15
CA MET A 257 12.50 -18.99 -10.27
C MET A 257 12.72 -19.90 -11.49
N LEU A 258 13.98 -20.11 -11.89
CA LEU A 258 14.29 -20.95 -13.05
C LEU A 258 13.92 -22.41 -12.83
N LYS A 259 14.15 -22.95 -11.62
CA LYS A 259 13.87 -24.34 -11.29
C LYS A 259 12.37 -24.64 -11.17
N ASN A 260 11.62 -23.78 -10.48
CA ASN A 260 10.23 -24.05 -10.12
C ASN A 260 9.21 -23.36 -11.06
N CYS A 261 9.62 -22.28 -11.74
CA CYS A 261 8.75 -21.42 -12.53
C CYS A 261 9.27 -21.15 -13.95
N GLY A 262 10.24 -21.92 -14.44
CA GLY A 262 10.93 -21.65 -15.71
C GLY A 262 10.00 -21.46 -16.91
N ARG A 263 8.88 -22.20 -16.97
CA ARG A 263 7.87 -22.02 -18.03
C ARG A 263 7.17 -20.66 -17.95
N GLN A 264 6.74 -20.26 -16.74
CA GLN A 264 6.07 -18.99 -16.51
C GLN A 264 7.03 -17.81 -16.72
N VAL A 265 8.30 -17.98 -16.32
CA VAL A 265 9.38 -17.02 -16.62
C VAL A 265 9.53 -16.86 -18.13
N LEU A 266 9.66 -17.95 -18.88
CA LEU A 266 9.81 -17.90 -20.34
C LEU A 266 8.59 -17.25 -21.01
N ASN A 267 7.38 -17.65 -20.64
CA ASN A 267 6.15 -17.09 -21.18
C ASN A 267 6.05 -15.58 -20.91
N CYS A 268 6.38 -15.14 -19.70
CA CYS A 268 6.43 -13.71 -19.37
C CYS A 268 7.47 -12.96 -20.19
N LEU A 269 8.67 -13.54 -20.41
CA LEU A 269 9.70 -12.89 -21.24
C LEU A 269 9.31 -12.81 -22.72
N LEU A 270 8.46 -13.72 -23.20
CA LEU A 270 7.92 -13.65 -24.57
C LEU A 270 6.72 -12.70 -24.70
N ASP A 271 6.02 -12.43 -23.60
CA ASP A 271 4.91 -11.49 -23.52
C ASP A 271 5.41 -10.03 -23.43
N PRO A 272 5.06 -9.15 -24.39
CA PRO A 272 5.51 -7.75 -24.37
C PRO A 272 5.06 -6.98 -23.12
N ASN A 273 3.82 -7.18 -22.68
CA ASN A 273 3.28 -6.48 -21.50
C ASN A 273 3.96 -6.97 -20.22
N CYS A 274 4.15 -8.27 -20.04
CA CYS A 274 4.85 -8.81 -18.88
C CYS A 274 6.29 -8.32 -18.81
N ARG A 275 7.02 -8.26 -19.94
CA ARG A 275 8.35 -7.64 -19.98
C ARG A 275 8.34 -6.17 -19.57
N LYS A 276 7.40 -5.37 -20.09
CA LYS A 276 7.24 -3.97 -19.70
C LYS A 276 6.94 -3.84 -18.21
N ALA A 277 6.06 -4.68 -17.67
CA ALA A 277 5.74 -4.73 -16.25
C ALA A 277 6.99 -5.00 -15.40
N LEU A 278 7.76 -6.04 -15.75
CA LEU A 278 8.99 -6.38 -15.03
C LEU A 278 10.01 -5.24 -15.08
N GLN A 279 10.22 -4.63 -16.26
CA GLN A 279 11.13 -3.49 -16.45
C GLN A 279 10.67 -2.23 -15.71
N CYS A 280 9.37 -2.02 -15.57
CA CYS A 280 8.79 -0.93 -14.81
C CYS A 280 9.01 -1.16 -13.31
N LEU A 281 8.65 -2.34 -12.81
CA LEU A 281 8.76 -2.73 -11.40
C LEU A 281 10.19 -2.65 -10.84
N ASN A 282 11.22 -2.88 -11.66
CA ASN A 282 12.59 -2.75 -11.20
C ASN A 282 13.24 -1.39 -11.41
N LYS A 283 12.47 -0.41 -11.89
CA LYS A 283 12.75 1.02 -11.71
C LYS A 283 12.05 1.59 -10.48
N CYS A 284 10.98 0.97 -9.99
CA CYS A 284 10.33 1.39 -8.76
C CYS A 284 11.22 1.13 -7.54
N SER A 285 11.19 2.06 -6.58
CA SER A 285 11.69 1.78 -5.23
C SER A 285 10.88 0.61 -4.63
N PRO A 286 11.50 -0.34 -3.91
CA PRO A 286 10.81 -1.51 -3.38
C PRO A 286 9.63 -1.20 -2.44
N VAL A 287 9.59 0.02 -1.88
CA VAL A 287 8.53 0.49 -0.97
C VAL A 287 7.56 1.47 -1.61
N ASP A 288 7.80 1.87 -2.87
CA ASP A 288 6.90 2.76 -3.60
C ASP A 288 5.70 1.95 -4.11
N GLN A 289 4.70 1.80 -3.26
CA GLN A 289 3.50 1.03 -3.57
C GLN A 289 2.73 1.62 -4.76
N VAL A 290 2.72 2.95 -4.90
CA VAL A 290 2.08 3.65 -6.01
C VAL A 290 2.74 3.28 -7.34
N CYS A 291 4.07 3.36 -7.41
CA CYS A 291 4.82 2.97 -8.60
C CYS A 291 4.61 1.49 -8.93
N ASN A 292 4.74 0.60 -7.93
CA ASN A 292 4.61 -0.84 -8.14
C ASN A 292 3.22 -1.21 -8.64
N TYR A 293 2.17 -0.73 -7.98
CA TYR A 293 0.80 -1.03 -8.37
C TYR A 293 0.46 -0.44 -9.75
N ARG A 294 0.89 0.79 -10.02
CA ARG A 294 0.69 1.42 -11.34
C ARG A 294 1.40 0.67 -12.46
N CYS A 295 2.61 0.15 -12.23
CA CYS A 295 3.31 -0.70 -13.20
C CYS A 295 2.50 -1.95 -13.53
N ILE A 296 2.01 -2.65 -12.51
CA ILE A 296 1.19 -3.86 -12.69
C ILE A 296 -0.09 -3.50 -13.44
N ALA A 297 -0.84 -2.51 -12.95
CA ALA A 297 -2.11 -2.11 -13.53
C ALA A 297 -2.02 -1.51 -14.94
N SER A 298 -0.86 -0.98 -15.34
CA SER A 298 -0.62 -0.52 -16.71
C SER A 298 -0.38 -1.66 -17.70
N TYR A 299 0.16 -2.79 -17.21
CA TYR A 299 0.71 -3.85 -18.05
C TYR A 299 0.14 -5.24 -17.74
N GLU A 300 -1.05 -5.30 -17.14
CA GLU A 300 -1.69 -6.57 -16.78
C GLU A 300 -1.81 -7.51 -17.99
N SER A 301 -1.41 -8.76 -17.79
CA SER A 301 -1.58 -9.84 -18.74
C SER A 301 -1.69 -11.18 -18.01
N GLU A 302 -2.31 -12.18 -18.63
CA GLU A 302 -2.40 -13.54 -18.07
C GLU A 302 -1.02 -14.13 -17.77
N ASN A 303 -0.01 -13.80 -18.59
CA ASN A 303 1.36 -14.24 -18.41
C ASN A 303 2.02 -13.59 -17.19
N LEU A 304 1.74 -12.31 -16.93
CA LEU A 304 2.18 -11.61 -15.73
C LEU A 304 1.55 -12.23 -14.47
N GLU A 305 0.23 -12.46 -14.50
CA GLU A 305 -0.47 -13.11 -13.40
C GLU A 305 0.10 -14.51 -13.11
N ALA A 306 0.27 -15.34 -14.14
CA ALA A 306 0.81 -16.69 -13.99
C ALA A 306 2.26 -16.69 -13.48
N PHE A 307 3.07 -15.73 -13.93
CA PHE A 307 4.42 -15.51 -13.43
C PHE A 307 4.42 -15.15 -11.94
N SER A 308 3.69 -14.11 -11.55
CA SER A 308 3.59 -13.64 -10.17
C SER A 308 3.05 -14.74 -9.24
N LEU A 309 2.01 -15.46 -9.68
CA LEU A 309 1.45 -16.59 -8.94
C LEU A 309 2.48 -17.69 -8.69
N CYS A 310 3.29 -18.03 -9.68
CA CYS A 310 4.29 -19.06 -9.50
C CYS A 310 5.42 -18.60 -8.58
N VAL A 311 5.97 -17.41 -8.84
CA VAL A 311 7.19 -16.89 -8.21
C VAL A 311 6.92 -16.44 -6.77
N LEU A 312 5.84 -15.70 -6.54
CA LEU A 312 5.53 -15.11 -5.24
C LEU A 312 4.66 -16.07 -4.42
N GLN A 313 3.52 -16.47 -4.97
CA GLN A 313 2.50 -17.14 -4.18
C GLN A 313 2.76 -18.63 -3.95
N LYS A 314 3.16 -19.38 -4.99
CA LYS A 314 3.32 -20.84 -4.91
C LYS A 314 4.67 -21.28 -4.37
N ASN A 315 5.74 -20.61 -4.77
CA ASN A 315 7.10 -21.00 -4.40
C ASN A 315 7.81 -20.00 -3.49
N ASN A 316 7.26 -18.80 -3.32
CA ASN A 316 7.86 -17.69 -2.58
C ASN A 316 9.37 -17.56 -2.82
N CYS A 317 9.78 -17.47 -4.09
CA CYS A 317 11.20 -17.40 -4.47
C CYS A 317 11.89 -16.11 -4.00
N LEU A 318 11.10 -15.11 -3.59
CA LEU A 318 11.59 -13.89 -2.93
C LEU A 318 11.59 -14.02 -1.40
N GLU A 319 11.12 -15.14 -0.84
CA GLU A 319 11.04 -15.40 0.61
C GLU A 319 10.41 -14.22 1.38
N LEU A 320 9.44 -13.55 0.77
CA LEU A 320 8.81 -12.37 1.34
C LEU A 320 7.67 -12.80 2.25
N GLU A 321 7.43 -11.97 3.25
CA GLU A 321 6.32 -12.18 4.15
C GLU A 321 5.90 -10.85 4.78
N ALA A 322 4.60 -10.60 4.75
CA ALA A 322 3.95 -9.53 5.50
C ALA A 322 2.67 -10.04 6.13
N GLU A 323 2.33 -9.46 7.28
CA GLU A 323 1.11 -9.73 8.01
C GLU A 323 0.16 -8.54 7.89
N VAL A 324 -1.14 -8.81 8.03
CA VAL A 324 -2.13 -7.74 8.10
C VAL A 324 -1.86 -6.97 9.42
N PRO A 325 -1.59 -5.66 9.36
CA PRO A 325 -1.29 -4.88 10.56
C PRO A 325 -2.51 -4.83 11.49
N THR A 326 -2.25 -4.81 12.80
CA THR A 326 -3.28 -4.71 13.84
C THR A 326 -3.44 -3.29 14.39
N LYS A 327 -2.53 -2.38 14.03
CA LYS A 327 -2.54 -0.98 14.43
C LYS A 327 -2.70 -0.06 13.20
N PRO A 328 -3.43 1.07 13.33
CA PRO A 328 -4.15 1.49 14.54
C PRO A 328 -5.40 0.64 14.80
N TYR A 329 -5.79 0.49 16.06
CA TYR A 329 -7.09 -0.11 16.35
C TYR A 329 -8.19 0.90 16.03
N VAL A 330 -9.09 0.55 15.10
CA VAL A 330 -10.21 1.39 14.68
C VAL A 330 -11.50 0.73 15.16
N PRO A 331 -12.26 1.37 16.07
CA PRO A 331 -13.52 0.80 16.54
C PRO A 331 -14.60 0.86 15.44
N PRO A 332 -15.39 -0.21 15.24
CA PRO A 332 -16.52 -0.16 14.33
C PRO A 332 -17.63 0.76 14.88
N MET A 333 -18.43 1.31 13.97
CA MET A 333 -19.72 1.90 14.30
C MET A 333 -20.59 0.88 15.06
N VAL A 334 -21.33 1.35 16.07
CA VAL A 334 -22.14 0.47 16.94
C VAL A 334 -23.64 0.63 16.74
N GLN A 335 -24.09 1.75 16.16
CA GLN A 335 -25.49 2.05 15.93
C GLN A 335 -25.68 2.75 14.58
N PHE A 336 -26.82 2.54 13.93
CA PHE A 336 -27.23 3.24 12.72
C PHE A 336 -28.71 3.61 12.83
N ARG A 337 -29.09 4.88 12.58
CA ARG A 337 -30.47 5.38 12.75
C ARG A 337 -31.10 5.03 14.11
N GLY A 338 -30.29 5.07 15.17
CA GLY A 338 -30.72 4.77 16.55
C GLY A 338 -30.92 3.28 16.87
N GLN A 339 -30.60 2.36 15.96
CA GLN A 339 -30.67 0.91 16.17
C GLN A 339 -29.27 0.33 16.33
N ASP A 340 -29.11 -0.71 17.15
CA ASP A 340 -27.85 -1.43 17.30
C ASP A 340 -27.43 -2.09 15.98
N LEU A 341 -26.14 -1.99 15.65
CA LEU A 341 -25.61 -2.47 14.38
C LEU A 341 -25.64 -4.01 14.35
N SER A 342 -26.45 -4.59 13.47
CA SER A 342 -26.41 -6.01 13.14
C SER A 342 -25.47 -6.28 11.98
N HIS A 343 -25.15 -7.56 11.71
CA HIS A 343 -24.37 -7.90 10.52
C HIS A 343 -25.13 -7.57 9.22
N GLU A 344 -26.44 -7.72 9.22
CA GLU A 344 -27.31 -7.43 8.08
C GLU A 344 -27.32 -5.92 7.80
N ILE A 345 -27.44 -5.09 8.83
CA ILE A 345 -27.35 -3.62 8.69
C ILE A 345 -25.96 -3.24 8.19
N ALA A 346 -24.88 -3.77 8.79
CA ALA A 346 -23.51 -3.45 8.38
C ALA A 346 -23.22 -3.82 6.91
N GLU A 347 -23.73 -4.96 6.43
CA GLU A 347 -23.65 -5.32 5.01
C GLU A 347 -24.46 -4.35 4.14
N ASP A 348 -25.66 -3.96 4.56
CA ASP A 348 -26.49 -3.00 3.82
C ASP A 348 -25.85 -1.61 3.73
N LEU A 349 -25.12 -1.17 4.76
CA LEU A 349 -24.33 0.06 4.71
C LEU A 349 -23.25 0.00 3.63
N PHE A 350 -22.62 -1.17 3.43
CA PHE A 350 -21.73 -1.37 2.30
C PHE A 350 -22.49 -1.41 0.96
N VAL A 351 -23.64 -2.10 0.88
CA VAL A 351 -24.47 -2.11 -0.34
C VAL A 351 -24.85 -0.68 -0.74
N GLY A 352 -25.10 0.21 0.23
CA GLY A 352 -25.24 1.64 0.01
C GLY A 352 -26.37 1.96 -0.97
N TRP A 353 -26.04 2.59 -2.08
CA TRP A 353 -27.00 3.02 -3.10
C TRP A 353 -27.26 2.01 -4.21
N LEU A 354 -26.61 0.85 -4.19
CA LEU A 354 -26.75 -0.13 -5.26
C LEU A 354 -28.19 -0.65 -5.30
N GLY A 355 -28.84 -0.51 -6.46
CA GLY A 355 -30.26 -0.82 -6.67
C GLY A 355 -31.03 0.42 -7.12
N SER A 356 -30.89 1.52 -6.37
CA SER A 356 -31.33 2.86 -6.80
C SER A 356 -30.35 3.45 -7.82
N LEU A 357 -29.05 3.26 -7.58
CA LEU A 357 -27.96 3.56 -8.49
C LEU A 357 -27.33 2.26 -9.04
N GLN A 358 -26.43 2.40 -10.03
CA GLN A 358 -25.69 1.28 -10.62
C GLN A 358 -24.45 0.85 -9.80
N TRP A 359 -24.18 1.53 -8.69
CA TRP A 359 -23.04 1.30 -7.79
C TRP A 359 -23.47 1.48 -6.33
N SER A 360 -22.69 0.95 -5.39
CA SER A 360 -22.92 1.15 -3.96
C SER A 360 -22.47 2.54 -3.53
N TRP A 361 -21.25 2.88 -3.92
CA TRP A 361 -20.55 4.09 -3.48
C TRP A 361 -19.53 4.53 -4.53
N ARG A 362 -19.27 5.84 -4.60
CA ARG A 362 -18.11 6.41 -5.30
C ARG A 362 -17.11 6.89 -4.27
N VAL A 363 -15.82 6.62 -4.51
CA VAL A 363 -14.76 7.11 -3.63
C VAL A 363 -14.56 8.59 -3.86
N VAL A 364 -14.63 9.36 -2.77
CA VAL A 364 -14.37 10.80 -2.73
C VAL A 364 -12.86 11.03 -2.59
N ALA A 365 -12.28 10.38 -1.59
CA ALA A 365 -10.88 10.46 -1.26
C ALA A 365 -10.48 9.25 -0.42
N GLY A 366 -9.19 8.92 -0.39
CA GLY A 366 -8.67 7.99 0.60
C GLY A 366 -7.24 8.28 1.02
N GLN A 367 -6.78 7.55 2.02
CA GLN A 367 -5.51 7.84 2.68
C GLN A 367 -4.30 7.21 1.98
N ASN A 368 -4.48 6.06 1.32
CA ASN A 368 -3.39 5.39 0.62
C ASN A 368 -3.51 5.60 -0.89
N PRO A 369 -2.67 6.45 -1.51
CA PRO A 369 -2.79 6.78 -2.92
C PRO A 369 -2.51 5.57 -3.85
N ALA A 370 -1.88 4.51 -3.36
CA ALA A 370 -1.65 3.30 -4.16
C ALA A 370 -2.93 2.51 -4.42
N TYR A 371 -3.94 2.64 -3.56
CA TYR A 371 -5.18 1.85 -3.61
C TYR A 371 -6.45 2.71 -3.66
N ASP A 372 -6.37 3.96 -3.22
CA ASP A 372 -7.53 4.83 -2.99
C ASP A 372 -7.60 6.05 -3.91
N GLN A 373 -6.59 6.27 -4.77
CA GLN A 373 -6.53 7.44 -5.65
C GLN A 373 -6.51 7.05 -7.13
N PHE A 374 -7.59 6.41 -7.58
CA PHE A 374 -7.80 6.14 -9.00
C PHE A 374 -8.91 7.01 -9.57
N PRO A 375 -8.75 7.59 -10.78
CA PRO A 375 -9.84 8.27 -11.44
C PRO A 375 -11.07 7.36 -11.55
N CYS A 376 -12.25 7.94 -11.34
CA CYS A 376 -13.52 7.26 -11.50
C CYS A 376 -13.62 5.93 -10.74
N GLN A 377 -13.48 6.00 -9.41
CA GLN A 377 -13.44 4.82 -8.55
C GLN A 377 -14.82 4.53 -7.92
N TYR A 378 -15.44 3.45 -8.39
CA TYR A 378 -16.71 2.92 -7.93
C TYR A 378 -16.48 1.70 -7.03
N GLN A 379 -17.39 1.52 -6.08
CA GLN A 379 -17.47 0.33 -5.24
C GLN A 379 -18.81 -0.35 -5.46
N LEU A 380 -18.78 -1.66 -5.65
CA LEU A 380 -19.98 -2.50 -5.70
C LEU A 380 -19.92 -3.51 -4.57
N PHE A 381 -20.92 -3.50 -3.71
CA PHE A 381 -21.11 -4.50 -2.66
C PHE A 381 -22.46 -5.18 -2.86
N TYR A 382 -22.46 -6.51 -2.88
CA TYR A 382 -23.69 -7.25 -3.12
C TYR A 382 -23.63 -8.67 -2.56
N ARG A 383 -24.81 -9.23 -2.29
CA ARG A 383 -24.95 -10.63 -1.86
C ARG A 383 -25.07 -11.53 -3.09
N GLY A 384 -24.27 -12.59 -3.13
CA GLY A 384 -24.31 -13.54 -4.23
C GLY A 384 -25.42 -14.59 -4.06
N LYS A 385 -25.60 -15.44 -5.09
CA LYS A 385 -26.62 -16.52 -5.10
C LYS A 385 -26.49 -17.51 -3.94
N ALA A 386 -25.27 -17.78 -3.48
CA ALA A 386 -25.03 -18.73 -2.40
C ALA A 386 -25.38 -18.08 -1.06
N LYS A 387 -26.06 -18.84 -0.19
CA LYS A 387 -26.42 -18.37 1.16
C LYS A 387 -25.17 -17.93 1.92
N GLY A 388 -25.20 -16.70 2.43
CA GLY A 388 -24.09 -16.09 3.16
C GLY A 388 -22.89 -15.67 2.29
N SER A 389 -23.06 -15.61 0.97
CA SER A 389 -22.03 -15.04 0.08
C SER A 389 -22.20 -13.52 -0.04
N PHE A 390 -21.12 -12.80 0.22
CA PHE A 390 -21.04 -11.36 0.07
C PHE A 390 -19.78 -11.01 -0.73
N TRP A 391 -19.91 -10.08 -1.67
CA TRP A 391 -18.87 -9.74 -2.64
C TRP A 391 -18.63 -8.25 -2.64
N TYR A 392 -17.36 -7.89 -2.83
CA TYR A 392 -16.92 -6.53 -3.06
C TYR A 392 -16.19 -6.48 -4.40
N GLU A 393 -16.58 -5.55 -5.27
CA GLU A 393 -15.93 -5.32 -6.54
C GLU A 393 -15.61 -3.83 -6.72
N PRO A 394 -14.35 -3.40 -6.50
CA PRO A 394 -13.94 -2.07 -6.92
C PRO A 394 -13.80 -2.03 -8.44
N VAL A 395 -14.30 -0.95 -9.05
CA VAL A 395 -14.19 -0.65 -10.48
C VAL A 395 -13.58 0.74 -10.61
N PHE A 396 -12.43 0.85 -11.26
CA PHE A 396 -11.66 2.10 -11.29
C PHE A 396 -10.89 2.25 -12.59
N GLN A 397 -10.56 3.49 -12.95
CA GLN A 397 -9.69 3.75 -14.10
C GLN A 397 -8.23 3.88 -13.68
N VAL A 398 -7.36 3.43 -14.57
CA VAL A 398 -5.91 3.60 -14.42
C VAL A 398 -5.40 4.36 -15.64
N LYS A 399 -4.66 5.44 -15.38
CA LYS A 399 -3.86 6.12 -16.40
C LYS A 399 -2.55 5.38 -16.58
N THR A 400 -2.43 4.61 -17.66
CA THR A 400 -1.24 3.83 -17.97
C THR A 400 -0.01 4.73 -18.17
N PHE A 401 1.19 4.16 -18.13
CA PHE A 401 2.41 4.91 -18.44
C PHE A 401 2.46 5.38 -19.91
N GLU A 402 1.73 4.72 -20.80
CA GLU A 402 1.49 5.14 -22.17
C GLU A 402 0.43 6.26 -22.30
N GLY A 403 -0.21 6.65 -21.19
CA GLY A 403 -1.19 7.74 -21.14
C GLY A 403 -2.62 7.33 -21.49
N GLU A 404 -2.87 6.04 -21.72
CA GLU A 404 -4.20 5.48 -21.98
C GLU A 404 -5.00 5.36 -20.67
N MET A 405 -6.32 5.52 -20.75
CA MET A 405 -7.23 5.28 -19.64
C MET A 405 -7.84 3.89 -19.80
N VAL A 406 -7.59 3.00 -18.84
CA VAL A 406 -8.10 1.62 -18.85
C VAL A 406 -8.93 1.34 -17.60
N TRP A 407 -10.06 0.64 -17.77
CA TRP A 407 -10.88 0.18 -16.66
C TRP A 407 -10.29 -1.08 -16.03
N ARG A 408 -10.27 -1.11 -14.70
CA ARG A 408 -9.90 -2.26 -13.88
C ARG A 408 -11.05 -2.61 -12.96
N ARG A 409 -11.25 -3.91 -12.75
CA ARG A 409 -12.28 -4.47 -11.89
C ARG A 409 -11.69 -5.64 -11.14
N ARG A 410 -11.87 -5.68 -9.82
CA ARG A 410 -11.41 -6.78 -8.96
C ARG A 410 -12.59 -7.43 -8.26
N LYS A 411 -12.44 -8.68 -7.88
CA LYS A 411 -13.50 -9.43 -7.22
C LYS A 411 -13.03 -10.02 -5.90
N TYR A 412 -13.43 -9.38 -4.82
CA TYR A 412 -13.13 -9.78 -3.46
C TYR A 412 -14.25 -10.63 -2.89
N ARG A 413 -13.87 -11.72 -2.24
CA ARG A 413 -14.77 -12.44 -1.35
C ARG A 413 -14.79 -11.75 -0.01
N VAL A 414 -15.98 -11.43 0.50
CA VAL A 414 -16.17 -10.81 1.80
C VAL A 414 -16.73 -11.82 2.80
N LYS A 415 -16.22 -11.78 4.03
CA LYS A 415 -16.73 -12.54 5.16
C LYS A 415 -16.95 -11.59 6.34
N ARG A 416 -18.02 -11.82 7.09
CA ARG A 416 -18.27 -11.13 8.37
C ARG A 416 -17.12 -11.41 9.34
N GLY A 417 -16.66 -10.37 10.03
CA GLY A 417 -15.81 -10.50 11.21
C GLY A 417 -16.61 -10.96 12.42
N THR A 418 -15.92 -11.13 13.54
CA THR A 418 -16.56 -11.54 14.82
C THR A 418 -17.37 -10.40 15.45
N THR A 419 -16.98 -9.15 15.19
CA THR A 419 -17.66 -7.95 15.69
C THR A 419 -18.51 -7.36 14.58
N GLN A 420 -19.72 -6.89 14.88
CA GLN A 420 -20.56 -6.20 13.90
C GLN A 420 -19.85 -4.96 13.36
N GLY A 421 -20.04 -4.65 12.07
CA GLY A 421 -19.30 -3.59 11.39
C GLY A 421 -17.88 -3.96 10.96
N THR A 422 -17.39 -5.19 11.22
CA THR A 422 -16.06 -5.66 10.79
C THR A 422 -16.12 -6.81 9.81
N PHE A 423 -15.15 -6.90 8.90
CA PHE A 423 -15.17 -7.82 7.77
C PHE A 423 -13.77 -8.25 7.33
N SER A 424 -13.64 -9.46 6.80
CA SER A 424 -12.41 -9.96 6.16
C SER A 424 -12.62 -10.10 4.66
N PHE A 425 -11.76 -9.46 3.88
CA PHE A 425 -11.79 -9.45 2.43
C PHE A 425 -10.61 -10.28 1.92
N SER A 426 -10.81 -11.02 0.83
CA SER A 426 -9.75 -11.80 0.20
C SER A 426 -9.89 -11.80 -1.32
N VAL A 427 -8.78 -11.58 -2.01
CA VAL A 427 -8.69 -11.58 -3.48
C VAL A 427 -7.41 -12.26 -3.92
N LEU A 428 -7.44 -12.92 -5.08
CA LEU A 428 -6.25 -13.21 -5.85
C LEU A 428 -6.18 -12.16 -6.96
N ASP A 429 -5.28 -11.20 -6.83
CA ASP A 429 -5.11 -10.12 -7.80
C ASP A 429 -3.72 -10.20 -8.43
N ASN A 430 -3.65 -10.22 -9.76
CA ASN A 430 -2.40 -10.29 -10.52
C ASN A 430 -1.42 -11.37 -10.01
N GLY A 431 -1.96 -12.49 -9.53
CA GLY A 431 -1.21 -13.65 -9.06
C GLY A 431 -0.77 -13.58 -7.60
N VAL A 432 -1.16 -12.55 -6.86
CA VAL A 432 -0.84 -12.37 -5.43
C VAL A 432 -2.12 -12.36 -4.62
N VAL A 433 -2.16 -13.17 -3.55
CA VAL A 433 -3.29 -13.13 -2.62
C VAL A 433 -3.13 -11.92 -1.71
N SER A 434 -4.15 -11.06 -1.71
CA SER A 434 -4.31 -10.03 -0.69
C SER A 434 -5.42 -10.43 0.28
N ASN A 435 -5.16 -10.20 1.57
CA ASN A 435 -6.15 -10.31 2.62
C ASN A 435 -6.25 -8.97 3.35
N GLU A 436 -7.48 -8.55 3.61
CA GLU A 436 -7.75 -7.27 4.24
C GLU A 436 -8.79 -7.41 5.34
N PHE A 437 -8.69 -6.55 6.34
CA PHE A 437 -9.63 -6.42 7.43
C PHE A 437 -10.25 -5.03 7.39
N TRP A 438 -11.55 -4.98 7.09
CA TRP A 438 -12.31 -3.76 6.89
C TRP A 438 -13.23 -3.48 8.08
N THR A 439 -13.38 -2.20 8.40
CA THR A 439 -14.21 -1.68 9.49
C THR A 439 -15.09 -0.57 8.95
N VAL A 440 -16.40 -0.67 9.21
CA VAL A 440 -17.35 0.42 8.99
C VAL A 440 -17.18 1.41 10.15
N VAL A 441 -16.60 2.56 9.87
CA VAL A 441 -16.20 3.54 10.89
C VAL A 441 -17.38 4.43 11.25
N ASP A 442 -18.03 4.96 10.22
CA ASP A 442 -19.20 5.82 10.33
C ASP A 442 -19.90 5.91 8.98
N VAL A 443 -21.22 6.08 9.00
CA VAL A 443 -22.05 6.29 7.80
C VAL A 443 -23.18 7.24 8.17
N ALA A 444 -23.41 8.26 7.36
CA ALA A 444 -24.50 9.21 7.58
C ALA A 444 -25.85 8.49 7.58
N ASP A 445 -26.77 8.90 8.46
CA ASP A 445 -28.10 8.29 8.54
C ASP A 445 -28.85 8.35 7.20
N ASP A 446 -28.64 9.38 6.39
CA ASP A 446 -29.23 9.53 5.06
C ASP A 446 -28.39 8.91 3.93
N LEU A 447 -27.30 8.22 4.26
CA LEU A 447 -26.33 7.64 3.33
C LEU A 447 -25.70 8.67 2.38
N SER A 448 -25.65 9.95 2.76
CA SER A 448 -24.94 11.00 2.00
C SER A 448 -23.42 10.77 1.97
N TRP A 449 -22.87 10.06 2.95
CA TRP A 449 -21.47 9.65 2.98
C TRP A 449 -21.23 8.43 3.86
N GLY A 450 -20.11 7.76 3.65
CA GLY A 450 -19.60 6.69 4.50
C GLY A 450 -18.08 6.73 4.61
N LEU A 451 -17.53 6.26 5.72
CA LEU A 451 -16.09 6.09 5.93
C LEU A 451 -15.78 4.64 6.31
N PHE A 452 -14.93 4.02 5.50
CA PHE A 452 -14.50 2.63 5.70
C PHE A 452 -12.99 2.57 5.88
N HIS A 453 -12.52 1.96 6.97
CA HIS A 453 -11.11 1.77 7.28
C HIS A 453 -10.67 0.34 6.93
N TYR A 454 -9.46 0.16 6.44
CA TYR A 454 -8.89 -1.14 6.15
C TYR A 454 -7.45 -1.31 6.61
N HIS A 455 -7.13 -2.54 7.02
CA HIS A 455 -5.77 -3.05 7.15
C HIS A 455 -5.58 -4.15 6.10
N GLY A 456 -4.50 -4.16 5.34
CA GLY A 456 -4.29 -5.14 4.30
C GLY A 456 -2.86 -5.65 4.23
N ALA A 457 -2.71 -6.84 3.65
CA ALA A 457 -1.40 -7.38 3.32
C ALA A 457 -1.44 -8.27 2.08
N ALA A 458 -0.55 -7.96 1.15
CA ALA A 458 -0.12 -8.87 0.09
C ALA A 458 1.06 -9.69 0.62
N ARG A 459 0.75 -10.72 1.42
CA ARG A 459 1.74 -11.49 2.22
C ARG A 459 2.93 -11.96 1.38
N ALA A 460 2.66 -12.59 0.23
CA ALA A 460 3.69 -13.14 -0.65
C ALA A 460 4.49 -12.07 -1.43
N ALA A 461 4.00 -10.82 -1.46
CA ALA A 461 4.73 -9.67 -1.97
C ALA A 461 5.48 -8.91 -0.86
N GLY A 462 5.35 -9.33 0.41
CA GLY A 462 6.01 -8.68 1.53
C GLY A 462 5.48 -7.28 1.83
N GLN A 463 4.27 -6.96 1.40
CA GLN A 463 3.66 -5.64 1.56
C GLN A 463 2.50 -5.71 2.55
N SER A 464 2.50 -4.74 3.45
CA SER A 464 1.42 -4.46 4.38
C SER A 464 1.06 -2.99 4.26
N TYR A 465 -0.22 -2.68 4.43
CA TYR A 465 -0.77 -1.37 4.18
C TYR A 465 -2.00 -1.13 5.04
N THR A 466 -2.31 0.14 5.24
CA THR A 466 -3.50 0.62 5.95
C THR A 466 -4.08 1.77 5.15
N GLY A 467 -5.35 2.07 5.37
CA GLY A 467 -5.97 3.24 4.81
C GLY A 467 -7.43 3.37 5.20
N ALA A 468 -8.05 4.44 4.73
CA ALA A 468 -9.49 4.61 4.80
C ALA A 468 -9.97 5.27 3.52
N VAL A 469 -11.18 4.91 3.11
CA VAL A 469 -11.87 5.48 1.96
C VAL A 469 -13.11 6.24 2.44
N LEU A 470 -13.15 7.53 2.15
CA LEU A 470 -14.34 8.35 2.26
C LEU A 470 -15.14 8.19 0.97
N VAL A 471 -16.42 7.88 1.11
CA VAL A 471 -17.29 7.63 -0.02
C VAL A 471 -18.57 8.45 0.04
N SER A 472 -19.15 8.70 -1.12
CA SER A 472 -20.45 9.35 -1.28
C SER A 472 -21.16 8.78 -2.53
N PRO A 473 -22.46 9.07 -2.73
CA PRO A 473 -23.20 8.53 -3.86
C PRO A 473 -22.66 9.04 -5.20
N ASP A 474 -22.26 10.31 -5.26
CA ASP A 474 -21.80 11.01 -6.46
C ASP A 474 -20.28 11.19 -6.52
N GLY A 475 -19.55 10.83 -5.47
CA GLY A 475 -18.10 11.01 -5.38
C GLY A 475 -17.67 12.44 -5.09
N ALA A 476 -18.62 13.32 -4.74
CA ALA A 476 -18.35 14.65 -4.22
C ALA A 476 -18.07 14.61 -2.71
N PHE A 477 -17.28 15.55 -2.23
CA PHE A 477 -17.02 15.67 -0.79
C PHE A 477 -18.31 16.05 -0.05
N PRO A 478 -18.58 15.49 1.14
CA PRO A 478 -19.80 15.76 1.89
C PRO A 478 -19.97 17.27 2.19
N ASP A 479 -21.23 17.71 2.28
CA ASP A 479 -21.57 19.11 2.57
C ASP A 479 -20.88 19.63 3.84
N GLU A 480 -20.63 20.94 3.90
CA GLU A 480 -19.91 21.55 5.04
C GLU A 480 -20.60 21.28 6.39
N SER A 481 -21.92 21.08 6.41
CA SER A 481 -22.66 20.69 7.62
C SER A 481 -22.27 19.31 8.18
N GLU A 482 -21.77 18.42 7.34
CA GLU A 482 -21.32 17.07 7.72
C GLU A 482 -19.81 17.01 8.02
N ARG A 483 -19.05 18.06 7.66
CA ARG A 483 -17.58 18.07 7.77
C ARG A 483 -17.07 17.76 9.17
N THR A 484 -17.71 18.28 10.21
CA THR A 484 -17.32 17.97 11.60
C THR A 484 -17.46 16.49 11.93
N LYS A 485 -18.49 15.81 11.43
CA LYS A 485 -18.68 14.37 11.62
C LYS A 485 -17.66 13.57 10.83
N VAL A 486 -17.36 13.98 9.59
CA VAL A 486 -16.32 13.37 8.75
C VAL A 486 -14.95 13.46 9.44
N ILE A 487 -14.58 14.63 9.96
CA ILE A 487 -13.32 14.82 10.72
C ILE A 487 -13.30 13.92 11.97
N ALA A 488 -14.40 13.86 12.73
CA ALA A 488 -14.49 12.99 13.90
C ALA A 488 -14.36 11.50 13.53
N ALA A 489 -14.91 11.08 12.39
CA ALA A 489 -14.75 9.72 11.89
C ALA A 489 -13.31 9.42 11.44
N LEU A 490 -12.64 10.36 10.76
CA LEU A 490 -11.22 10.25 10.40
C LEU A 490 -10.32 10.17 11.65
N ASP A 491 -10.64 10.93 12.69
CA ASP A 491 -9.90 10.89 13.96
C ASP A 491 -9.99 9.51 14.63
N LYS A 492 -11.11 8.78 14.51
CA LYS A 492 -11.24 7.38 14.97
C LYS A 492 -10.27 6.44 14.22
N CYS A 493 -9.96 6.75 12.96
CA CYS A 493 -8.98 6.02 12.15
C CYS A 493 -7.54 6.43 12.44
N GLU A 494 -7.33 7.43 13.29
CA GLU A 494 -6.05 8.13 13.42
C GLU A 494 -5.53 8.69 12.10
N ILE A 495 -6.42 9.20 11.24
CA ILE A 495 -6.11 9.83 9.95
C ILE A 495 -6.51 11.31 10.03
N LYS A 496 -5.75 12.18 9.37
CA LYS A 496 -6.07 13.60 9.22
C LYS A 496 -6.59 13.91 7.83
N GLU A 497 -7.46 14.92 7.74
CA GLU A 497 -8.04 15.38 6.47
C GLU A 497 -6.95 15.74 5.44
N TRP A 498 -5.83 16.31 5.90
CA TRP A 498 -4.70 16.65 5.03
C TRP A 498 -3.91 15.45 4.50
N GLU A 499 -4.15 14.23 5.01
CA GLU A 499 -3.59 12.98 4.47
C GLU A 499 -4.44 12.38 3.34
N LEU A 500 -5.62 12.96 3.07
CA LEU A 500 -6.52 12.43 2.06
C LEU A 500 -6.09 12.85 0.65
N PHE A 501 -6.08 11.86 -0.23
CA PHE A 501 -5.88 11.99 -1.66
C PHE A 501 -7.23 11.93 -2.36
N PHE A 502 -7.63 13.04 -2.97
CA PHE A 502 -8.92 13.15 -3.66
C PHE A 502 -8.91 12.39 -4.99
N VAL A 503 -10.03 11.75 -5.26
CA VAL A 503 -10.30 11.05 -6.51
C VAL A 503 -10.89 12.01 -7.54
N ASP A 504 -10.34 11.98 -8.75
CA ASP A 504 -10.94 12.68 -9.88
C ASP A 504 -12.14 11.88 -10.42
N ASN A 505 -13.32 12.45 -10.22
CA ASN A 505 -14.61 11.87 -10.56
C ASN A 505 -15.30 12.53 -11.77
N CYS A 506 -14.57 13.38 -12.53
CA CYS A 506 -15.17 14.28 -13.52
C CYS A 506 -15.45 13.66 -14.91
N SER A 507 -14.83 12.54 -15.30
CA SER A 507 -14.87 12.04 -16.70
C SER A 507 -15.00 10.52 -16.78
N CYS A 508 -16.08 9.98 -16.22
CA CYS A 508 -16.30 8.53 -16.09
C CYS A 508 -17.16 7.98 -17.22
N ILE A 509 -16.52 7.65 -18.34
CA ILE A 509 -17.20 7.14 -19.53
C ILE A 509 -17.32 5.61 -19.45
N ASP A 510 -18.56 5.13 -19.61
CA ASP A 510 -18.93 3.71 -19.71
C ASP A 510 -18.26 2.81 -18.65
N PRO A 511 -18.44 3.09 -17.35
CA PRO A 511 -17.88 2.23 -16.31
C PRO A 511 -18.46 0.80 -16.43
N PRO A 512 -17.63 -0.26 -16.36
CA PRO A 512 -18.08 -1.64 -16.49
C PRO A 512 -18.76 -2.13 -15.20
N LEU A 513 -19.92 -1.56 -14.92
CA LEU A 513 -20.73 -1.79 -13.73
C LEU A 513 -21.65 -3.01 -13.90
N GLY A 514 -22.48 -3.23 -12.89
CA GLY A 514 -23.46 -4.31 -12.85
C GLY A 514 -23.01 -5.46 -11.96
N THR A 515 -24.01 -6.18 -11.43
CA THR A 515 -23.83 -7.35 -10.58
C THR A 515 -24.17 -8.63 -11.35
N PRO A 516 -23.65 -9.80 -10.92
CA PRO A 516 -24.13 -11.08 -11.42
C PRO A 516 -25.65 -11.21 -11.29
N GLU A 517 -26.30 -11.80 -12.29
CA GLU A 517 -27.73 -12.08 -12.24
C GLU A 517 -28.10 -12.87 -10.98
N GLY A 518 -29.23 -12.56 -10.34
CA GLY A 518 -29.68 -13.22 -9.11
C GLY A 518 -28.91 -12.81 -7.83
N SER A 519 -28.12 -11.75 -7.89
CA SER A 519 -27.61 -11.08 -6.69
C SER A 519 -28.75 -10.43 -5.91
N SER A 520 -28.67 -10.43 -4.58
CA SER A 520 -29.56 -9.62 -3.74
C SER A 520 -28.82 -8.41 -3.19
N LEU A 521 -29.57 -7.32 -3.03
CA LEU A 521 -29.04 -6.02 -2.59
C LEU A 521 -29.33 -5.87 -1.10
N HIS A 522 -30.16 -4.94 -0.66
CA HIS A 522 -30.49 -4.72 0.76
C HIS A 522 -31.32 -5.83 1.38
N ALA A 523 -31.14 -6.02 2.70
CA ALA A 523 -31.90 -6.99 3.49
C ALA A 523 -32.81 -6.31 4.55
N VAL A 524 -32.38 -5.18 5.11
CA VAL A 524 -32.99 -4.50 6.25
C VAL A 524 -33.10 -2.99 6.01
N VAL A 525 -32.04 -2.34 5.54
CA VAL A 525 -32.02 -0.88 5.36
C VAL A 525 -32.84 -0.49 4.15
N GLN A 526 -33.78 0.44 4.35
CA GLN A 526 -34.54 1.05 3.27
C GLN A 526 -33.85 2.34 2.80
N ILE A 527 -33.78 2.48 1.47
CA ILE A 527 -33.22 3.63 0.77
C ILE A 527 -34.37 4.53 0.33
N ASP A 528 -34.39 5.77 0.83
CA ASP A 528 -35.38 6.77 0.43
C ASP A 528 -34.81 7.64 -0.70
N ASP A 529 -35.28 7.40 -1.92
CA ASP A 529 -34.70 7.93 -3.18
C ASP A 529 -34.91 9.43 -3.43
N THR A 530 -35.60 10.16 -2.55
CA THR A 530 -36.16 11.49 -2.87
C THR A 530 -35.18 12.56 -3.36
N LYS A 531 -33.87 12.41 -3.13
CA LYS A 531 -32.83 13.36 -3.61
C LYS A 531 -31.98 12.88 -4.79
N TRP A 532 -31.85 11.56 -5.02
CA TRP A 532 -30.80 11.00 -5.88
C TRP A 532 -31.30 10.36 -7.17
N MET A 533 -32.59 10.49 -7.51
CA MET A 533 -33.20 9.95 -8.74
C MET A 533 -32.69 10.58 -10.06
N HIS A 534 -31.79 11.57 -10.01
CA HIS A 534 -31.34 12.34 -11.18
C HIS A 534 -29.82 12.40 -11.35
N VAL A 535 -29.05 11.63 -10.58
CA VAL A 535 -27.57 11.61 -10.62
C VAL A 535 -27.04 10.48 -11.48
#